data_AF-A0A7J4RZT3-F1
#
_entry.id   AF-A0A7J4RZT3-F1
#
_cell.length_a   1.000
_cell.length_b   1.000
_cell.length_c   1.000
_cell.angle_alpha   90.00
_cell.angle_beta   90.00
_cell.angle_gamma   90.00
#
_symmetry.space_group_name_H-M   'P 1'
#
loop_
_entity.id
_entity.type
_entity.pdbx_description
1 polymer ?
#
loop_
_entity_poly.entity_id
_entity_poly.type
_entity_poly.pdbx_seq_one_letter_code
_entity_poly.pdbx_strand_id
1 'polypeptide(L)'
;ASTDPAAIIPVLRKLSISKKVSGLLEGETAFNDAAAISLFLVLMEVAAGEAISLTAAVGQFLFIVISSVAAGLAVGWLFVQLFRALRVESDLLIVSVIVLLSSFGVAEYVGGSGAISAVVTALVVAT
;
A
#
# COMPACT_ATOMS: atom_id res chain seq x y z
N ALA A 1 16.46 -3.63 -1.95
CA ALA A 1 16.88 -2.24 -1.74
C ALA A 1 15.73 -1.35 -2.22
N SER A 2 15.24 -0.42 -1.39
CA SER A 2 14.23 0.56 -1.83
C SER A 2 14.93 1.65 -2.65
N THR A 3 14.36 1.99 -3.82
CA THR A 3 14.79 3.08 -4.69
C THR A 3 13.82 4.23 -4.52
N ASP A 4 14.22 5.27 -3.78
CA ASP A 4 13.38 6.43 -3.49
C ASP A 4 13.66 7.59 -4.48
N PRO A 5 12.78 7.82 -5.47
CA PRO A 5 12.87 8.90 -6.42
C PRO A 5 12.39 10.23 -5.83
N ALA A 6 11.91 10.30 -4.57
CA ALA A 6 11.50 11.57 -3.94
C ALA A 6 12.64 12.60 -3.95
N ALA A 7 13.90 12.15 -3.92
CA ALA A 7 15.07 13.01 -4.05
C ALA A 7 15.24 13.62 -5.46
N ILE A 8 14.80 12.93 -6.52
CA ILE A 8 14.99 13.35 -7.91
C ILE A 8 13.71 13.90 -8.57
N ILE A 9 12.52 13.54 -8.09
CA ILE A 9 11.23 14.02 -8.64
C ILE A 9 11.17 15.56 -8.71
N PRO A 10 11.59 16.34 -7.70
CA PRO A 10 11.61 17.80 -7.78
C PRO A 10 12.52 18.33 -8.90
N VAL A 11 13.64 17.64 -9.16
CA VAL A 11 14.58 17.97 -10.24
C VAL A 11 13.99 17.59 -11.59
N LEU A 12 13.44 16.39 -11.72
CA LEU A 12 12.82 15.90 -12.95
C LEU A 12 11.61 16.76 -13.34
N ARG A 13 10.79 17.22 -12.38
CA ARG A 13 9.67 18.13 -12.65
C ARG A 13 10.13 19.47 -13.25
N LYS A 14 11.33 19.96 -12.90
CA LYS A 14 11.93 21.15 -13.57
C LYS A 14 12.33 20.86 -15.01
N LEU A 15 12.60 19.61 -15.37
CA LEU A 15 12.92 19.15 -16.72
C LEU A 15 11.66 18.82 -17.56
N SER A 16 10.47 19.22 -17.09
CA SER A 16 9.20 19.02 -17.80
C SER A 16 8.87 17.55 -18.12
N ILE A 17 9.22 16.62 -17.23
CA ILE A 17 8.76 15.23 -17.35
C ILE A 17 7.23 15.16 -17.34
N SER A 18 6.65 14.26 -18.14
CA SER A 18 5.19 14.09 -18.18
C SER A 18 4.65 13.63 -16.82
N LYS A 19 3.44 14.07 -16.46
CA LYS A 19 2.74 13.61 -15.24
C LYS A 19 2.64 12.08 -15.16
N LYS A 20 2.54 11.41 -16.31
CA LYS A 20 2.51 9.95 -16.42
C LYS A 20 3.82 9.31 -15.93
N VAL A 21 4.96 9.89 -16.27
CA VAL A 21 6.29 9.39 -15.84
C VAL A 21 6.50 9.63 -14.34
N SER A 22 6.10 10.81 -13.83
CA SER A 22 6.17 11.09 -12.38
C SER A 22 5.30 10.12 -11.58
N GLY A 23 4.05 9.88 -12.02
CA GLY A 23 3.15 8.94 -11.35
C GLY A 23 3.64 7.49 -11.41
N LEU A 24 4.31 7.08 -12.50
CA LEU A 24 4.90 5.75 -12.61
C LEU A 24 6.05 5.56 -11.61
N LEU A 25 6.93 6.55 -11.47
CA LEU A 25 8.03 6.53 -10.49
C LEU A 25 7.51 6.50 -9.05
N GLU A 26 6.51 7.33 -8.73
CA GLU A 26 5.88 7.34 -7.40
C GLU A 26 5.22 5.99 -7.10
N GLY A 27 4.55 5.37 -8.09
CA GLY A 27 3.94 4.05 -7.97
C GLY A 27 4.96 2.93 -7.79
N GLU A 28 6.07 2.94 -8.53
CA GLU A 28 7.16 1.96 -8.40
C GLU A 28 7.73 1.94 -6.98
N THR A 29 7.98 3.11 -6.41
CA THR A 29 8.54 3.25 -5.06
C THR A 29 7.56 2.84 -3.98
N ALA A 30 6.30 3.30 -4.08
CA ALA A 30 5.28 2.89 -3.12
C ALA A 30 5.11 1.36 -3.10
N PHE A 31 5.17 0.71 -4.27
CA PHE A 31 5.10 -0.74 -4.37
C PHE A 31 6.34 -1.42 -3.78
N ASN A 32 7.53 -0.85 -4.03
CA ASN A 32 8.80 -1.36 -3.51
C ASN A 32 8.86 -1.26 -1.97
N ASP A 33 8.41 -0.16 -1.39
CA ASP A 33 8.34 0.02 0.07
C ASP A 33 7.40 -1.01 0.71
N ALA A 34 6.24 -1.25 0.09
CA ALA A 34 5.28 -2.21 0.57
C ALA A 34 5.80 -3.67 0.50
N ALA A 35 6.54 -4.00 -0.56
CA ALA A 35 7.23 -5.29 -0.70
C ALA A 35 8.37 -5.44 0.33
N ALA A 36 9.15 -4.39 0.57
CA ALA A 36 10.23 -4.39 1.54
C ALA A 36 9.71 -4.60 2.97
N ILE A 37 8.62 -3.93 3.35
CA ILE A 37 7.95 -4.14 4.66
C ILE A 37 7.46 -5.57 4.81
N SER A 38 6.86 -6.16 3.76
CA SER A 38 6.37 -7.54 3.81
C SER A 38 7.50 -8.55 4.00
N LEU A 39 8.62 -8.34 3.31
CA LEU A 39 9.81 -9.17 3.49
C LEU A 39 10.41 -8.98 4.89
N PHE A 40 10.44 -7.75 5.39
CA PHE A 40 10.90 -7.45 6.75
C PHE A 40 10.08 -8.17 7.82
N LEU A 41 8.74 -8.22 7.69
CA LEU A 41 7.88 -8.96 8.61
C LEU A 41 8.21 -10.45 8.65
N VAL A 42 8.36 -11.09 7.48
CA VAL A 42 8.74 -12.51 7.40
C VAL A 42 10.13 -12.75 8.00
N LEU A 43 11.10 -11.87 7.74
CA LEU A 43 12.45 -11.97 8.32
C LEU A 43 12.46 -11.75 9.83
N MET A 44 11.57 -10.92 10.37
CA MET A 44 11.47 -10.69 11.81
C MET A 44 11.00 -11.93 12.55
N GLU A 45 10.07 -12.70 11.99
CA GLU A 45 9.63 -13.96 12.59
C GLU A 45 10.73 -15.03 12.59
N VAL A 46 11.49 -15.14 11.49
CA VAL A 46 12.69 -15.99 11.43
C VAL A 46 13.71 -15.56 12.50
N ALA A 47 13.93 -14.25 12.66
CA ALA A 47 14.85 -13.70 13.65
C ALA A 47 14.36 -13.90 15.09
N ALA A 48 13.06 -14.01 15.32
CA ALA A 48 12.46 -14.31 16.63
C ALA A 48 12.68 -15.77 17.09
N GLY A 49 13.37 -16.58 16.27
CA GLY A 49 13.75 -17.96 16.62
C GLY A 49 12.76 -19.01 16.14
N GLU A 50 11.77 -18.62 15.34
CA GLU A 50 10.93 -19.60 14.65
C GLU A 50 11.74 -20.27 13.54
N ALA A 51 11.93 -21.59 13.66
CA ALA A 51 12.55 -22.39 12.61
C ALA A 51 11.57 -22.55 11.44
N ILE A 52 11.48 -21.51 10.62
CA ILE A 52 10.59 -21.46 9.45
C ILE A 52 11.30 -22.09 8.26
N SER A 53 10.67 -23.09 7.64
CA SER A 53 11.15 -23.64 6.37
C SER A 53 10.97 -22.62 5.24
N LEU A 54 11.81 -22.66 4.20
CA LEU A 54 11.70 -21.73 3.06
C LEU A 54 10.29 -21.73 2.45
N THR A 55 9.64 -22.90 2.38
CA THR A 55 8.26 -23.03 1.90
C THR A 55 7.25 -22.34 2.81
N ALA A 56 7.41 -22.42 4.12
CA ALA A 56 6.54 -21.72 5.07
C ALA A 56 6.72 -20.19 4.95
N ALA A 57 7.95 -19.71 4.86
CA ALA A 57 8.25 -18.29 4.67
C ALA A 57 7.63 -17.72 3.38
N VAL A 58 7.73 -18.45 2.27
CA VAL A 58 7.10 -18.06 0.99
C VAL A 58 5.57 -18.08 1.11
N GLY A 59 4.99 -19.11 1.74
CA GLY A 59 3.55 -19.21 1.96
C GLY A 59 3.01 -18.04 2.78
N GLN A 60 3.73 -17.65 3.83
CA GLN A 60 3.38 -16.53 4.68
C GLN A 60 3.54 -15.18 3.97
N PHE A 61 4.63 -14.99 3.23
CA PHE A 61 4.80 -13.81 2.39
C PHE A 61 3.62 -13.62 1.43
N LEU A 62 3.22 -14.71 0.73
CA LEU A 62 2.07 -14.68 -0.17
C LEU A 62 0.76 -14.39 0.57
N PHE A 63 0.57 -14.97 1.76
CA PHE A 63 -0.59 -14.68 2.60
C PHE A 63 -0.66 -13.20 2.97
N ILE A 64 0.44 -12.61 3.46
CA ILE A 64 0.52 -11.19 3.82
C ILE A 64 0.17 -10.33 2.61
N VAL A 65 0.79 -10.57 1.45
CA VAL A 65 0.55 -9.77 0.25
C VAL A 65 -0.89 -9.89 -0.24
N ILE A 66 -1.40 -11.11 -0.39
CA ILE A 66 -2.75 -11.37 -0.94
C ILE A 66 -3.83 -10.82 -0.01
N SER A 67 -3.73 -11.06 1.31
CA SER A 67 -4.69 -10.56 2.28
C SER A 67 -4.71 -9.03 2.31
N SER A 68 -3.55 -8.37 2.22
CA SER A 68 -3.44 -6.91 2.17
C SER A 68 -4.08 -6.31 0.93
N VAL A 69 -3.83 -6.91 -0.24
CA VAL A 69 -4.41 -6.48 -1.51
C VAL A 69 -5.93 -6.66 -1.48
N ALA A 70 -6.40 -7.82 -1.01
CA ALA A 70 -7.84 -8.08 -0.88
C ALA A 70 -8.52 -7.09 0.07
N ALA A 71 -7.91 -6.82 1.24
CA ALA A 71 -8.39 -5.83 2.19
C ALA A 71 -8.43 -4.42 1.57
N GLY A 72 -7.38 -4.00 0.86
CA GLY A 72 -7.31 -2.69 0.23
C GLY A 72 -8.34 -2.52 -0.89
N LEU A 73 -8.53 -3.54 -1.73
CA LEU A 73 -9.57 -3.54 -2.77
C LEU A 73 -10.96 -3.45 -2.16
N ALA A 74 -11.24 -4.22 -1.10
CA ALA A 74 -12.54 -4.23 -0.43
C ALA A 74 -12.85 -2.88 0.24
N VAL A 75 -11.89 -2.33 0.99
CA VAL A 75 -12.05 -1.04 1.68
C VAL A 75 -12.15 0.11 0.68
N GLY A 76 -11.26 0.17 -0.30
CA GLY A 76 -11.30 1.19 -1.36
C GLY A 76 -12.62 1.17 -2.13
N TRP A 77 -13.08 0.00 -2.55
CA TRP A 77 -14.38 -0.15 -3.22
C TRP A 77 -15.53 0.34 -2.34
N LEU A 78 -15.55 -0.04 -1.05
CA LEU A 78 -16.60 0.36 -0.13
C LEU A 78 -16.65 1.89 0.06
N PHE A 79 -15.50 2.54 0.20
CA PHE A 79 -15.43 3.99 0.32
C PHE A 79 -15.80 4.72 -0.97
N VAL A 80 -15.40 4.22 -2.14
CA VAL A 80 -15.85 4.78 -3.44
C VAL A 80 -17.37 4.76 -3.54
N GLN A 81 -18.01 3.65 -3.14
CA GLN A 81 -19.47 3.53 -3.15
C GLN A 81 -20.12 4.46 -2.12
N LEU A 82 -19.51 4.60 -0.94
CA LEU A 82 -19.98 5.51 0.11
C LEU A 82 -19.90 6.98 -0.33
N PHE A 83 -18.80 7.40 -0.96
CA PHE A 83 -18.65 8.77 -1.47
C PHE A 83 -19.66 9.09 -2.56
N ARG A 84 -19.90 8.14 -3.47
CA ARG A 84 -20.95 8.26 -4.49
C ARG A 84 -22.34 8.40 -3.89
N ALA A 85 -22.65 7.63 -2.85
CA ALA A 85 -23.94 7.68 -2.17
C ALA A 85 -24.16 8.98 -1.38
N LEU A 86 -23.13 9.44 -0.66
CA LEU A 86 -23.20 10.61 0.21
C LEU A 86 -22.92 11.95 -0.50
N ARG A 87 -22.50 11.92 -1.77
CA ARG A 87 -22.06 13.10 -2.54
C ARG A 87 -20.98 13.89 -1.80
N VAL A 88 -20.10 13.19 -1.11
CA VAL A 88 -18.96 13.79 -0.39
C VAL A 88 -17.96 14.28 -1.42
N GLU A 89 -17.57 15.54 -1.31
CA GLU A 89 -16.43 16.05 -2.07
C GLU A 89 -15.15 15.41 -1.52
N SER A 90 -14.38 14.79 -2.42
CA SER A 90 -13.18 14.00 -2.12
C SER A 90 -11.98 14.81 -1.60
N ASP A 91 -12.10 16.13 -1.51
CA ASP A 91 -11.00 17.05 -1.16
C ASP A 91 -10.78 17.23 0.35
N LEU A 92 -11.56 16.53 1.19
CA LEU A 92 -11.33 16.56 2.63
C LEU A 92 -10.15 15.65 3.00
N LEU A 93 -9.00 16.26 3.31
CA LEU A 93 -7.81 15.56 3.82
C LEU A 93 -8.14 14.59 4.96
N ILE A 94 -9.07 14.97 5.84
CA ILE A 94 -9.55 14.13 6.95
C ILE A 94 -10.21 12.83 6.43
N VAL A 95 -11.00 12.91 5.35
CA VAL A 95 -11.65 11.74 4.75
C VAL A 95 -10.61 10.79 4.19
N SER A 96 -9.61 11.28 3.46
CA SER A 96 -8.51 10.47 2.94
C SER A 96 -7.73 9.78 4.07
N VAL A 97 -7.46 10.49 5.17
CA VAL A 97 -6.80 9.89 6.35
C VAL A 97 -7.66 8.79 6.97
N ILE A 98 -8.97 9.01 7.13
CA ILE A 98 -9.89 8.00 7.70
C ILE A 98 -9.92 6.76 6.81
N VAL A 99 -10.01 6.93 5.49
CA VAL A 99 -10.02 5.81 4.53
C VAL A 99 -8.75 4.98 4.64
N LEU A 100 -7.59 5.64 4.62
CA LEU A 100 -6.29 4.97 4.66
C LEU A 100 -6.05 4.27 6.00
N LEU A 101 -6.39 4.90 7.13
CA LEU A 101 -6.29 4.28 8.46
C LEU A 101 -7.27 3.11 8.63
N SER A 102 -8.48 3.22 8.06
CA SER A 102 -9.45 2.12 8.06
C SER A 102 -8.89 0.91 7.29
N SER A 103 -8.33 1.16 6.11
CA SER A 103 -7.68 0.11 5.30
C SER A 103 -6.51 -0.53 6.03
N PHE A 104 -5.66 0.30 6.65
CA PHE A 104 -4.52 -0.14 7.42
C PHE A 104 -4.97 -1.08 8.56
N GLY A 105 -5.92 -0.64 9.38
CA GLY A 105 -6.42 -1.41 10.51
C GLY A 105 -7.08 -2.73 10.10
N VAL A 106 -7.86 -2.74 9.01
CA VAL A 106 -8.48 -3.97 8.49
C VAL A 106 -7.43 -4.98 8.05
N ALA A 107 -6.38 -4.56 7.35
CA ALA A 107 -5.33 -5.46 6.90
C ALA A 107 -4.49 -6.01 8.05
N GLU A 108 -4.09 -5.19 9.00
CA GLU A 108 -3.39 -5.65 10.21
C GLU A 108 -4.24 -6.67 10.99
N TYR A 109 -5.55 -6.43 11.11
CA TYR A 109 -6.46 -7.34 11.82
C TYR A 109 -6.53 -8.74 11.18
N VAL A 110 -6.40 -8.84 9.86
CA VAL A 110 -6.42 -10.14 9.15
C VAL A 110 -5.04 -10.76 8.97
N GLY A 111 -4.00 -10.19 9.60
CA GLY A 111 -2.61 -10.66 9.50
C GLY A 111 -1.90 -10.27 8.19
N GLY A 112 -2.42 -9.25 7.50
CA GLY A 112 -1.76 -8.62 6.35
C GLY A 112 -0.95 -7.40 6.76
N SER A 113 -0.35 -6.73 5.77
CA SER A 113 0.33 -5.45 5.91
C SER A 113 -0.65 -4.29 5.70
N GLY A 114 -0.83 -3.48 6.74
CA GLY A 114 -1.59 -2.23 6.66
C GLY A 114 -1.05 -1.27 5.60
N ALA A 115 0.27 -1.25 5.41
CA ALA A 115 0.94 -0.40 4.42
C ALA A 115 0.56 -0.77 2.97
N ILE A 116 0.66 -2.06 2.59
CA ILE A 116 0.21 -2.52 1.27
C ILE A 116 -1.27 -2.17 1.06
N SER A 117 -2.09 -2.48 2.06
CA SER A 117 -3.53 -2.25 1.96
C SER A 117 -3.88 -0.78 1.73
N ALA A 118 -3.22 0.13 2.46
CA ALA A 118 -3.40 1.58 2.28
C ALA A 118 -3.00 2.04 0.87
N VAL A 119 -1.90 1.54 0.31
CA VAL A 119 -1.48 1.86 -1.07
C VAL A 119 -2.52 1.38 -2.09
N VAL A 120 -3.01 0.15 -1.94
CA VAL A 120 -4.05 -0.40 -2.83
C VAL A 120 -5.35 0.39 -2.71
N THR A 121 -5.77 0.75 -1.50
CA THR A 121 -6.95 1.59 -1.27
C THR A 121 -6.79 2.97 -1.91
N ALA A 122 -5.62 3.60 -1.79
CA ALA A 122 -5.34 4.88 -2.43
C ALA A 122 -5.48 4.80 -3.96
N LEU A 123 -4.97 3.73 -4.57
CA LEU A 123 -5.10 3.49 -6.02
C LEU A 123 -6.56 3.34 -6.46
N VAL A 124 -7.38 2.62 -5.68
CA VAL A 124 -8.80 2.41 -5.98
C VAL A 124 -9.61 3.70 -5.83
N VAL A 125 -9.31 4.52 -4.83
CA VAL A 125 -10.03 5.78 -4.59
C VAL A 125 -9.59 6.87 -5.58
N ALA A 126 -8.37 6.79 -6.13
CA ALA A 126 -7.86 7.73 -7.12
C ALA A 126 -8.46 7.55 -8.54
N THR A 127 -9.08 6.40 -8.83
CA THR A 127 -9.77 6.10 -10.11
C THR A 127 -11.24 6.48 -10.10
#